data_AF-A0A7V8WPK3-F1
#
_entry.id   AF-A0A7V8WPK3-F1
#
_cell.length_a   1.000
_cell.length_b   1.000
_cell.length_c   1.000
_cell.angle_alpha   90.00
_cell.angle_beta   90.00
_cell.angle_gamma   90.00
#
_symmetry.space_group_name_H-M   'P 1'
#
loop_
_entity.id
_entity.type
_entity.pdbx_description
1 polymer ?
#
loop_
_entity_poly.entity_id
_entity_poly.type
_entity_poly.pdbx_seq_one_letter_code
_entity_poly.pdbx_strand_id
1 'polypeptide(L)'
;MAEKVATTYHPLQRGGIATRAAPTAARLSTLDPRPSPRKRWKEQQTQVQQVQHGQQAPTPKRRRRRGAHILSTLLFLTAIAFAGIAVWIYLDEERDQPPERVPPEVTPGQNDLLSVRNALEGAGLEAAIGRGTSALTDQLERPGQLIEVEGLDLYVFIYNAPETSVEERQAASDALDPAALTLETRSGQPIAEGLPLRVSSGSNVIAVLAGGDDEVAAKVQQAIEGLT
;
A
#
# COMPACT_ATOMS: atom_id res chain seq x y z
N MET A 1 -65.17 15.56 4.45
CA MET A 1 -64.79 16.39 3.29
C MET A 1 -63.27 16.37 3.26
N ALA A 2 -62.59 15.39 2.66
CA ALA A 2 -62.52 14.99 1.25
C ALA A 2 -61.96 16.09 0.35
N GLU A 3 -60.63 16.18 0.26
CA GLU A 3 -59.98 16.61 -0.98
C GLU A 3 -58.70 15.80 -1.20
N LYS A 4 -58.78 14.93 -2.20
CA LYS A 4 -57.68 14.19 -2.82
C LYS A 4 -56.94 15.16 -3.73
N VAL A 5 -55.61 15.20 -3.70
CA VAL A 5 -54.83 15.77 -4.81
C VAL A 5 -53.81 14.72 -5.27
N ALA A 6 -53.79 14.56 -6.58
CA ALA A 6 -53.24 13.44 -7.31
C ALA A 6 -51.73 13.54 -7.53
N THR A 7 -51.10 12.40 -7.26
CA THR A 7 -49.95 11.82 -7.95
C THR A 7 -49.78 12.26 -9.41
N THR A 8 -48.58 12.77 -9.76
CA THR A 8 -48.08 12.78 -11.14
C THR A 8 -46.72 12.09 -11.17
N TYR A 9 -46.71 10.86 -11.70
CA TYR A 9 -45.51 10.09 -12.03
C TYR A 9 -45.00 10.54 -13.42
N HIS A 10 -43.72 10.84 -13.52
CA HIS A 10 -43.00 10.92 -14.79
C HIS A 10 -42.11 9.67 -14.95
N PRO A 11 -42.39 8.77 -15.91
CA PRO A 11 -41.48 7.69 -16.28
C PRO A 11 -40.91 7.90 -17.68
N LEU A 12 -39.67 8.36 -17.80
CA LEU A 12 -38.86 8.41 -19.04
C LEU A 12 -37.39 8.44 -18.58
N GLN A 13 -36.41 7.67 -19.05
CA GLN A 13 -36.27 6.86 -20.25
C GLN A 13 -35.16 5.82 -20.01
N ARG A 14 -35.40 4.56 -20.41
CA ARG A 14 -34.38 3.53 -20.59
C ARG A 14 -33.47 3.90 -21.77
N GLY A 15 -32.22 4.25 -21.49
CA GLY A 15 -31.14 4.28 -22.48
C GLY A 15 -30.32 3.00 -22.40
N GLY A 16 -30.69 1.99 -23.18
CA GLY A 16 -29.84 0.83 -23.41
C GLY A 16 -28.71 1.19 -24.37
N ILE A 17 -27.47 0.83 -24.06
CA ILE A 17 -26.37 0.87 -25.03
C ILE A 17 -25.51 -0.39 -24.90
N ALA A 18 -25.74 -1.27 -25.88
CA ALA A 18 -24.79 -2.13 -26.59
C ALA A 18 -23.79 -2.98 -25.79
N THR A 19 -24.20 -4.23 -25.56
CA THR A 19 -23.37 -5.42 -25.63
C THR A 19 -22.57 -5.44 -26.94
N ARG A 20 -21.25 -5.20 -26.88
CA ARG A 20 -20.36 -5.44 -28.02
C ARG A 20 -19.67 -6.79 -27.84
N ALA A 21 -20.27 -7.80 -28.46
CA ALA A 21 -19.63 -9.07 -28.72
C ALA A 21 -18.69 -8.99 -29.95
N ALA A 22 -17.78 -9.96 -29.98
CA ALA A 22 -16.98 -10.46 -31.11
C ALA A 22 -15.54 -9.91 -31.26
N PRO A 23 -14.60 -10.63 -31.92
CA PRO A 23 -14.64 -12.04 -32.35
C PRO A 23 -13.39 -12.87 -31.98
N THR A 24 -13.62 -14.18 -31.93
CA THR A 24 -12.73 -15.27 -32.36
C THR A 24 -11.68 -14.87 -33.40
N ALA A 25 -10.40 -15.10 -33.09
CA ALA A 25 -9.39 -15.40 -34.11
C ALA A 25 -8.42 -16.44 -33.56
N ALA A 26 -8.63 -17.68 -34.00
CA ALA A 26 -7.64 -18.73 -33.97
C ALA A 26 -6.37 -18.29 -34.70
N ARG A 27 -5.21 -18.48 -34.09
CA ARG A 27 -3.96 -18.68 -34.85
C ARG A 27 -3.23 -19.91 -34.32
N LEU A 28 -3.56 -21.01 -34.97
CA LEU A 28 -2.73 -22.20 -35.15
C LEU A 28 -1.40 -21.83 -35.82
N SER A 29 -0.40 -22.68 -35.57
CA SER A 29 0.88 -22.82 -36.30
C SER A 29 1.93 -21.77 -35.90
N THR A 30 3.11 -22.14 -35.39
CA THR A 30 4.00 -23.17 -35.92
C THR A 30 4.79 -23.85 -34.80
N LEU A 31 4.63 -25.18 -34.69
CA LEU A 31 5.62 -26.04 -34.05
C LEU A 31 6.92 -25.93 -34.85
N ASP A 32 7.97 -25.38 -34.23
CA ASP A 32 9.32 -25.53 -34.74
C ASP A 32 9.86 -26.93 -34.36
N PRO A 33 10.45 -27.68 -35.30
CA PRO A 33 10.99 -29.00 -35.04
C PRO A 33 12.30 -28.94 -34.25
N ARG A 34 12.33 -29.73 -33.18
CA ARG A 34 13.49 -30.17 -32.39
C ARG A 34 14.81 -30.29 -33.19
N PRO A 35 15.92 -29.77 -32.67
CA PRO A 35 17.21 -30.44 -32.80
C PRO A 35 17.38 -31.50 -31.69
N SER A 36 17.60 -32.74 -32.11
CA SER A 36 17.83 -33.92 -31.27
C SER A 36 19.03 -33.78 -30.30
N PRO A 37 18.97 -34.32 -29.06
CA PRO A 37 19.99 -34.15 -28.02
C PRO A 37 21.11 -35.21 -28.04
N ARG A 38 21.39 -35.86 -29.17
CA ARG A 38 22.24 -37.07 -29.17
C ARG A 38 23.08 -37.21 -30.44
N LYS A 39 24.01 -36.29 -30.70
CA LYS A 39 25.08 -36.52 -31.71
C LYS A 39 26.25 -35.52 -31.68
N ARG A 40 26.56 -34.92 -30.51
CA ARG A 40 27.73 -34.03 -30.37
C ARG A 40 28.73 -34.44 -29.28
N TRP A 41 28.58 -35.64 -28.72
CA TRP A 41 29.42 -36.13 -27.62
C TRP A 41 30.56 -37.08 -28.07
N LYS A 42 30.69 -37.38 -29.37
CA LYS A 42 31.72 -38.34 -29.85
C LYS A 42 32.76 -37.77 -30.81
N GLU A 43 32.63 -36.52 -31.26
CA GLU A 43 33.61 -35.89 -32.16
C GLU A 43 34.48 -34.81 -31.50
N GLN A 44 34.13 -34.30 -30.31
CA GLN A 44 35.02 -33.41 -29.56
C GLN A 44 36.07 -34.14 -28.70
N GLN A 45 36.00 -35.47 -28.58
CA GLN A 45 36.98 -36.24 -27.79
C GLN A 45 38.15 -36.79 -28.62
N THR A 46 38.14 -36.67 -29.95
CA THR A 46 39.19 -37.26 -30.81
C THR A 46 40.07 -36.23 -31.52
N GLN A 47 39.84 -34.92 -31.33
CA GLN A 47 40.58 -33.87 -32.02
C GLN A 47 41.25 -32.86 -31.06
N VAL A 48 41.85 -33.33 -29.97
CA VAL A 48 42.94 -32.58 -29.28
C VAL A 48 44.07 -33.52 -28.82
N GLN A 49 44.11 -34.74 -29.37
CA GLN A 49 45.14 -35.74 -29.07
C GLN A 49 46.13 -35.87 -30.23
N GLN A 50 46.58 -34.75 -30.82
CA GLN A 50 47.64 -34.80 -31.85
C GLN A 50 48.29 -33.43 -32.12
N VAL A 51 48.77 -32.75 -31.07
CA VAL A 51 49.91 -31.82 -31.20
C VAL A 51 50.80 -32.00 -29.97
N GLN A 52 51.24 -33.24 -29.74
CA GLN A 52 52.49 -33.52 -29.06
C GLN A 52 53.49 -33.88 -30.15
N HIS A 53 54.30 -32.93 -30.57
CA HIS A 53 55.74 -33.11 -30.83
C HIS A 53 56.33 -31.80 -31.34
N GLY A 54 57.28 -31.27 -30.56
CA GLY A 54 58.29 -30.34 -31.07
C GLY A 54 58.01 -28.86 -30.85
N GLN A 55 58.12 -28.40 -29.60
CA GLN A 55 58.88 -27.19 -29.27
C GLN A 55 59.03 -27.09 -27.74
N GLN A 56 60.20 -27.50 -27.25
CA GLN A 56 60.65 -27.22 -25.89
C GLN A 56 60.92 -25.71 -25.80
N ALA A 57 59.90 -24.94 -25.43
CA ALA A 57 60.09 -23.57 -24.97
C ALA A 57 60.44 -23.62 -23.46
N PRO A 58 61.46 -22.86 -23.01
CA PRO A 58 61.92 -22.91 -21.63
C PRO A 58 60.79 -22.55 -20.68
N THR A 59 60.46 -23.44 -19.74
CA THR A 59 59.58 -23.11 -18.61
C THR A 59 60.12 -21.86 -17.91
N PRO A 60 59.40 -20.71 -17.91
CA PRO A 60 59.80 -19.62 -17.05
C PRO A 60 59.64 -20.09 -15.61
N LYS A 61 60.78 -20.16 -14.92
CA LYS A 61 60.90 -20.50 -13.49
C LYS A 61 59.76 -19.87 -12.70
N ARG A 62 58.97 -20.71 -12.01
CA ARG A 62 58.11 -20.33 -10.88
C ARG A 62 58.94 -19.52 -9.86
N ARG A 63 58.92 -18.21 -9.97
CA ARG A 63 59.47 -17.26 -8.99
C ARG A 63 58.46 -16.17 -8.66
N ARG A 64 57.23 -16.54 -8.30
CA ARG A 64 56.30 -15.66 -7.57
C ARG A 64 55.51 -16.40 -6.48
N ARG A 65 56.08 -17.45 -5.89
CA ARG A 65 55.42 -18.22 -4.82
C ARG A 65 55.54 -17.61 -3.42
N ARG A 66 56.40 -16.62 -3.18
CA ARG A 66 56.52 -16.00 -1.83
C ARG A 66 55.66 -14.75 -1.65
N GLY A 67 55.51 -13.91 -2.68
CA GLY A 67 54.68 -12.71 -2.61
C GLY A 67 53.17 -12.97 -2.61
N ALA A 68 52.71 -14.06 -3.25
CA ALA A 68 51.30 -14.43 -3.27
C ALA A 68 50.78 -14.87 -1.88
N HIS A 69 51.62 -15.52 -1.07
CA HIS A 69 51.25 -15.87 0.30
C HIS A 69 51.17 -14.63 1.19
N ILE A 70 52.11 -13.69 1.06
CA ILE A 70 52.07 -12.42 1.82
C ILE A 70 50.83 -11.61 1.44
N LEU A 71 50.52 -11.51 0.15
CA LEU A 71 49.33 -10.78 -0.33
C LEU A 71 48.03 -11.45 0.15
N SER A 72 47.96 -12.79 0.13
CA SER A 72 46.81 -13.54 0.62
C SER A 72 46.62 -13.37 2.13
N THR A 73 47.70 -13.38 2.91
CA THR A 73 47.62 -13.15 4.36
C THR A 73 47.19 -11.72 4.68
N LEU A 74 47.69 -10.75 3.92
CA LEU A 74 47.35 -9.35 4.11
C LEU A 74 45.87 -9.09 3.79
N LEU A 75 45.36 -9.63 2.68
CA LEU A 75 43.94 -9.55 2.34
C LEU A 75 43.05 -10.25 3.37
N PHE A 76 43.48 -11.40 3.89
CA PHE A 76 42.74 -12.12 4.93
C PHE A 76 42.66 -11.32 6.23
N LEU A 77 43.76 -10.72 6.67
CA LEU A 77 43.79 -9.84 7.85
C LEU A 77 42.92 -8.59 7.63
N THR A 78 42.94 -8.02 6.42
CA THR A 78 42.10 -6.86 6.08
C THR A 78 40.62 -7.24 6.11
N ALA A 79 40.25 -8.42 5.60
CA ALA A 79 38.88 -8.91 5.62
C ALA A 79 38.39 -9.17 7.06
N ILE A 80 39.23 -9.72 7.93
CA ILE A 80 38.91 -9.88 9.36
C ILE A 80 38.71 -8.51 10.02
N ALA A 81 39.57 -7.53 9.74
CA ALA A 81 39.41 -6.18 10.27
C ALA A 81 38.09 -5.54 9.81
N PHE A 82 37.74 -5.67 8.52
CA PHE A 82 36.45 -5.19 8.00
C PHE A 82 35.26 -5.89 8.64
N ALA A 83 35.32 -7.22 8.81
CA ALA A 83 34.26 -7.97 9.48
C ALA A 83 34.12 -7.55 10.94
N GLY A 84 35.23 -7.32 11.64
CA GLY A 84 35.23 -6.82 13.02
C GLY A 84 34.65 -5.41 13.13
N ILE A 85 35.00 -4.51 12.21
CA ILE A 85 34.42 -3.15 12.16
C ILE A 85 32.93 -3.21 11.84
N ALA A 86 32.50 -4.07 10.90
CA ALA A 86 31.08 -4.23 10.57
C ALA A 86 30.27 -4.77 11.75
N VAL A 87 30.80 -5.74 12.50
CA VAL A 87 30.16 -6.24 13.72
C VAL A 87 30.16 -5.18 14.81
N TRP A 88 31.25 -4.41 14.94
CA TRP A 88 31.31 -3.32 15.91
C TRP A 88 30.29 -2.22 15.58
N ILE A 89 30.19 -1.77 14.33
CA ILE A 89 29.18 -0.81 13.87
C ILE A 89 27.77 -1.37 14.07
N TYR A 90 27.52 -2.64 13.74
CA TYR A 90 26.21 -3.26 13.95
C TYR A 90 25.80 -3.28 15.43
N LEU A 91 26.74 -3.60 16.32
CA LEU A 91 26.50 -3.59 17.78
C LEU A 91 26.45 -2.18 18.38
N ASP A 92 27.11 -1.20 17.75
CA ASP A 92 27.07 0.20 18.15
C ASP A 92 25.78 0.88 17.66
N GLU A 93 25.30 0.54 16.46
CA GLU A 93 23.99 0.94 15.92
C GLU A 93 22.84 0.35 16.74
N GLU A 94 22.99 -0.83 17.36
CA GLU A 94 22.02 -1.33 18.36
C GLU A 94 22.05 -0.56 19.69
N ARG A 95 23.17 0.11 20.03
CA ARG A 95 23.32 0.88 21.28
C ARG A 95 22.96 2.36 21.13
N ASP A 96 23.26 2.93 19.97
CA ASP A 96 23.00 4.32 19.58
C ASP A 96 21.81 4.44 18.64
N GLN A 97 21.02 3.38 18.49
CA GLN A 97 19.69 3.49 17.90
C GLN A 97 18.96 4.59 18.67
N PRO A 98 18.65 5.74 18.04
CA PRO A 98 17.82 6.75 18.70
C PRO A 98 16.57 6.00 19.17
N PRO A 99 16.09 6.26 20.40
CA PRO A 99 14.91 5.58 20.91
C PRO A 99 13.88 5.60 19.78
N GLU A 100 13.43 4.39 19.41
CA GLU A 100 12.37 4.17 18.44
C GLU A 100 11.43 5.34 18.55
N ARG A 101 11.34 6.18 17.49
CA ARG A 101 10.61 7.46 17.56
C ARG A 101 9.21 7.10 18.04
N VAL A 102 8.98 7.24 19.34
CA VAL A 102 7.67 7.01 19.92
C VAL A 102 6.82 8.01 19.17
N PRO A 103 5.84 7.56 18.37
CA PRO A 103 4.91 8.48 17.74
C PRO A 103 4.43 9.40 18.86
N PRO A 104 4.40 10.73 18.66
CA PRO A 104 3.99 11.65 19.71
C PRO A 104 2.72 11.10 20.35
N GLU A 105 2.75 10.93 21.67
CA GLU A 105 1.65 10.37 22.44
C GLU A 105 0.41 11.19 22.10
N VAL A 106 -0.52 10.57 21.37
CA VAL A 106 -1.64 11.30 20.78
C VAL A 106 -2.52 11.71 21.94
N THR A 107 -2.49 13.00 22.24
CA THR A 107 -3.30 13.54 23.33
C THR A 107 -4.76 13.49 22.89
N PRO A 108 -5.66 12.99 23.75
CA PRO A 108 -7.06 12.99 23.41
C PRO A 108 -7.60 14.33 22.97
N GLY A 109 -8.34 14.31 21.86
CA GLY A 109 -8.88 15.49 21.22
C GLY A 109 -7.93 16.22 20.26
N GLN A 110 -6.73 15.68 20.01
CA GLN A 110 -5.72 16.26 19.11
C GLN A 110 -5.32 15.31 17.97
N ASN A 111 -6.18 14.37 17.58
CA ASN A 111 -5.89 13.50 16.45
C ASN A 111 -5.90 14.30 15.15
N ASP A 112 -4.90 14.07 14.32
CA ASP A 112 -4.81 14.58 12.96
C ASP A 112 -5.06 13.45 11.94
N LEU A 113 -5.04 13.79 10.65
CA LEU A 113 -5.28 12.81 9.59
C LEU A 113 -4.22 11.69 9.56
N LEU A 114 -2.99 12.00 9.98
CA LEU A 114 -1.89 11.03 10.02
C LEU A 114 -2.09 10.04 11.17
N SER A 115 -2.55 10.49 12.35
CA SER A 115 -2.94 9.64 13.46
C SER A 115 -4.05 8.67 13.06
N VAL A 116 -5.07 9.15 12.34
CA VAL A 116 -6.15 8.30 11.81
C VAL A 116 -5.61 7.25 10.84
N ARG A 117 -4.76 7.65 9.89
CA ARG A 117 -4.12 6.70 8.95
C ARG A 117 -3.32 5.63 9.71
N ASN A 118 -2.50 6.03 10.68
CA ASN A 118 -1.67 5.11 11.45
C ASN A 118 -2.51 4.15 12.30
N ALA A 119 -3.64 4.62 12.86
CA ALA A 119 -4.57 3.76 13.59
C ALA A 119 -5.22 2.70 12.69
N LEU A 120 -5.58 3.07 11.46
CA LEU A 120 -6.11 2.14 10.45
C LEU A 120 -5.06 1.10 10.04
N GLU A 121 -3.81 1.52 9.78
CA GLU A 121 -2.70 0.61 9.50
C GLU A 121 -2.42 -0.33 10.70
N GLY A 122 -2.50 0.19 11.93
CA GLY A 122 -2.37 -0.59 13.16
C GLY A 122 -3.46 -1.64 13.34
N ALA A 123 -4.66 -1.42 12.77
CA ALA A 123 -5.74 -2.39 12.69
C ALA A 123 -5.58 -3.41 11.54
N GLY A 124 -4.47 -3.34 10.79
CA GLY A 124 -4.14 -4.23 9.69
C GLY A 124 -4.86 -3.91 8.38
N LEU A 125 -5.28 -2.65 8.18
CA LEU A 125 -5.86 -2.17 6.94
C LEU A 125 -4.79 -1.45 6.10
N GLU A 126 -4.83 -1.61 4.77
CA GLU A 126 -4.08 -0.74 3.86
C GLU A 126 -4.76 0.62 3.80
N ALA A 127 -4.11 1.66 4.34
CA ALA A 127 -4.65 3.02 4.38
C ALA A 127 -3.69 4.03 3.75
N ALA A 128 -4.19 4.83 2.81
CA ALA A 128 -3.43 5.89 2.14
C ALA A 128 -4.19 7.21 2.21
N ILE A 129 -3.48 8.33 2.37
CA ILE A 129 -4.11 9.65 2.27
C ILE A 129 -4.53 9.87 0.81
N GLY A 130 -5.83 9.97 0.58
CA GLY A 130 -6.40 10.12 -0.76
C GLY A 130 -6.10 11.49 -1.33
N ARG A 131 -5.95 11.57 -2.66
CA ARG A 131 -5.74 12.84 -3.39
C ARG A 131 -7.05 13.44 -3.93
N GLY A 132 -8.18 12.83 -3.56
CA GLY A 132 -9.51 13.15 -4.05
C GLY A 132 -10.12 14.39 -3.41
N THR A 133 -11.39 14.62 -3.75
CA THR A 133 -12.16 15.78 -3.30
C THR A 133 -12.55 15.65 -1.83
N SER A 134 -12.45 16.74 -1.08
CA SER A 134 -13.01 16.81 0.27
C SER A 134 -14.53 16.61 0.23
N ALA A 135 -15.06 15.83 1.17
CA ALA A 135 -16.49 15.66 1.33
C ALA A 135 -17.07 16.78 2.21
N LEU A 136 -18.28 17.21 1.88
CA LEU A 136 -19.12 18.08 2.67
C LEU A 136 -20.42 17.35 2.95
N THR A 137 -21.09 17.72 4.01
CA THR A 137 -22.45 17.27 4.33
C THR A 137 -23.17 18.41 5.01
N ASP A 138 -24.49 18.46 4.89
CA ASP A 138 -25.34 19.43 5.59
C ASP A 138 -25.43 19.16 7.10
N GLN A 139 -25.06 17.95 7.55
CA GLN A 139 -25.12 17.55 8.96
C GLN A 139 -23.83 17.81 9.75
N LEU A 140 -22.68 17.97 9.08
CA LEU A 140 -21.38 18.21 9.70
C LEU A 140 -20.76 19.51 9.16
N GLU A 141 -20.38 20.41 10.06
CA GLU A 141 -19.81 21.71 9.68
C GLU A 141 -18.38 21.61 9.13
N ARG A 142 -17.65 20.54 9.49
CA ARG A 142 -16.26 20.35 9.10
C ARG A 142 -16.20 19.72 7.70
N PRO A 143 -15.21 20.08 6.85
CA PRO A 143 -14.96 19.34 5.63
C PRO A 143 -14.30 18.00 5.95
N GLY A 144 -14.77 16.94 5.30
CA GLY A 144 -14.19 15.60 5.34
C GLY A 144 -12.95 15.51 4.45
N GLN A 145 -11.89 14.92 4.98
CA GLN A 145 -10.64 14.64 4.28
C GLN A 145 -10.64 13.17 3.84
N LEU A 146 -10.16 12.89 2.63
CA LEU A 146 -10.20 11.54 2.07
C LEU A 146 -8.99 10.71 2.54
N ILE A 147 -9.29 9.52 3.04
CA ILE A 147 -8.35 8.39 3.18
C ILE A 147 -8.89 7.25 2.32
N GLU A 148 -8.05 6.64 1.51
CA GLU A 148 -8.36 5.40 0.79
C GLU A 148 -8.01 4.22 1.69
N VAL A 149 -8.97 3.34 1.97
CA VAL A 149 -8.82 2.16 2.85
C VAL A 149 -9.23 0.92 2.07
N GLU A 150 -8.30 0.01 1.79
CA GLU A 150 -8.56 -1.19 0.98
C GLU A 150 -9.22 -0.86 -0.39
N GLY A 151 -8.86 0.31 -0.96
CA GLY A 151 -9.45 0.82 -2.20
C GLY A 151 -10.87 1.41 -2.06
N LEU A 152 -11.36 1.58 -0.83
CA LEU A 152 -12.63 2.25 -0.50
C LEU A 152 -12.37 3.68 0.00
N ASP A 153 -13.35 4.56 -0.18
CA ASP A 153 -13.26 5.94 0.28
C ASP A 153 -13.71 6.06 1.74
N LEU A 154 -12.83 6.56 2.60
CA LEU A 154 -13.10 6.93 3.98
C LEU A 154 -12.98 8.45 4.12
N TYR A 155 -14.08 9.11 4.47
CA TYR A 155 -14.09 10.56 4.70
C TYR A 155 -13.97 10.88 6.18
N VAL A 156 -12.91 11.59 6.56
CA VAL A 156 -12.52 11.86 7.93
C VAL A 156 -12.75 13.34 8.27
N PHE A 157 -13.65 13.59 9.22
CA PHE A 157 -14.06 14.90 9.71
C PHE A 157 -13.39 15.14 11.05
N ILE A 158 -12.43 16.08 11.09
CA ILE A 158 -11.59 16.35 12.27
C ILE A 158 -12.01 17.66 12.93
N TYR A 159 -12.27 17.61 14.23
CA TYR A 159 -12.61 18.77 15.06
C TYR A 159 -11.33 19.27 15.74
N ASN A 160 -10.89 20.48 15.39
CA ASN A 160 -9.62 21.05 15.87
C ASN A 160 -9.82 22.24 16.80
N ALA A 161 -10.99 22.35 17.44
CA ALA A 161 -11.25 23.41 18.41
C ALA A 161 -10.38 23.18 19.66
N PRO A 162 -9.59 24.18 20.09
CA PRO A 162 -8.81 24.07 21.31
C PRO A 162 -9.74 23.81 22.50
N GLU A 163 -9.42 22.78 23.30
CA GLU A 163 -10.12 22.38 24.53
C GLU A 163 -11.54 21.80 24.36
N THR A 164 -12.25 22.11 23.27
CA THR A 164 -13.65 21.65 23.03
C THR A 164 -13.80 20.63 21.90
N SER A 165 -12.71 20.19 21.28
CA SER A 165 -12.75 19.31 20.09
C SER A 165 -13.58 18.04 20.26
N VAL A 166 -13.46 17.37 21.41
CA VAL A 166 -14.20 16.14 21.74
C VAL A 166 -15.68 16.43 21.97
N GLU A 167 -16.01 17.53 22.67
CA GLU A 167 -17.39 17.94 22.96
C GLU A 167 -18.13 18.38 21.69
N GLU A 168 -17.49 19.19 20.84
CA GLU A 168 -18.05 19.59 19.53
C GLU A 168 -18.31 18.38 18.64
N ARG A 169 -17.34 17.45 18.59
CA ARG A 169 -17.49 16.20 17.83
C ARG A 169 -18.61 15.35 18.40
N GLN A 170 -18.77 15.26 19.73
CA GLN A 170 -19.86 14.53 20.36
C GLN A 170 -21.21 15.14 20.00
N ALA A 171 -21.36 16.46 20.14
CA ALA A 171 -22.59 17.14 19.78
C ALA A 171 -22.95 16.93 18.30
N ALA A 172 -21.96 16.97 17.40
CA ALA A 172 -22.16 16.69 15.99
C ALA A 172 -22.54 15.22 15.73
N SER A 173 -21.90 14.27 16.42
CA SER A 173 -22.21 12.84 16.31
C SER A 173 -23.61 12.52 16.83
N ASP A 174 -24.07 13.20 17.88
CA ASP A 174 -25.41 13.00 18.46
C ASP A 174 -26.52 13.57 17.57
N ALA A 175 -26.22 14.63 16.82
CA ALA A 175 -27.12 15.26 15.86
C ALA A 175 -27.13 14.57 14.49
N LEU A 176 -26.18 13.66 14.23
CA LEU A 176 -26.02 12.98 12.95
C LEU A 176 -27.09 11.89 12.77
N ASP A 177 -27.76 11.90 11.64
CA ASP A 177 -28.64 10.83 11.16
C ASP A 177 -27.92 10.04 10.05
N PRO A 178 -27.38 8.84 10.35
CA PRO A 178 -26.68 8.01 9.37
C PRO A 178 -27.56 7.61 8.17
N ALA A 179 -28.88 7.52 8.33
CA ALA A 179 -29.79 7.12 7.27
C ALA A 179 -30.09 8.24 6.28
N ALA A 180 -29.99 9.50 6.72
CA ALA A 180 -30.18 10.70 5.91
C ALA A 180 -28.85 11.31 5.44
N LEU A 181 -27.71 10.72 5.81
CA LEU A 181 -26.39 11.25 5.51
C LEU A 181 -26.11 11.23 4.01
N THR A 182 -25.83 12.40 3.45
CA THR A 182 -25.31 12.57 2.10
C THR A 182 -23.95 13.22 2.14
N LEU A 183 -23.04 12.73 1.30
CA LEU A 183 -21.73 13.33 1.09
C LEU A 183 -21.73 14.05 -0.25
N GLU A 184 -21.22 15.26 -0.29
CA GLU A 184 -21.19 16.11 -1.47
C GLU A 184 -19.81 16.73 -1.67
N THR A 185 -19.47 17.03 -2.92
CA THR A 185 -18.30 17.85 -3.21
C THR A 185 -18.60 19.33 -2.93
N ARG A 186 -17.57 20.19 -2.95
CA ARG A 186 -17.75 21.65 -2.93
C ARG A 186 -18.65 22.19 -4.06
N SER A 187 -18.82 21.46 -5.15
CA SER A 187 -19.72 21.85 -6.25
C SER A 187 -21.15 21.33 -6.06
N GLY A 188 -21.47 20.71 -4.93
CA GLY A 188 -22.79 20.10 -4.66
C GLY A 188 -23.05 18.80 -5.43
N GLN A 189 -21.99 18.13 -5.90
CA GLN A 189 -22.16 16.83 -6.55
C GLN A 189 -22.17 15.72 -5.50
N PRO A 190 -23.15 14.81 -5.50
CA PRO A 190 -23.16 13.70 -4.57
C PRO A 190 -21.94 12.81 -4.77
N ILE A 191 -21.37 12.37 -3.66
CA ILE A 191 -20.25 11.45 -3.53
C ILE A 191 -20.80 10.13 -2.99
N ALA A 192 -20.22 9.00 -3.42
CA ALA A 192 -20.60 7.68 -2.96
C ALA A 192 -22.10 7.34 -3.15
N GLU A 193 -22.72 7.89 -4.20
CA GLU A 193 -24.14 7.68 -4.49
C GLU A 193 -24.46 6.19 -4.68
N GLY A 194 -25.44 5.69 -3.93
CA GLY A 194 -25.86 4.29 -3.97
C GLY A 194 -24.95 3.30 -3.22
N LEU A 195 -23.90 3.77 -2.54
CA LEU A 195 -23.09 2.96 -1.65
C LEU A 195 -23.60 3.07 -0.21
N PRO A 196 -23.54 1.99 0.60
CA PRO A 196 -23.86 2.08 2.01
C PRO A 196 -22.82 2.96 2.71
N LEU A 197 -23.29 3.95 3.47
CA LEU A 197 -22.42 4.78 4.30
C LEU A 197 -22.41 4.23 5.72
N ARG A 198 -21.21 4.07 6.29
CA ARG A 198 -21.03 3.61 7.66
C ARG A 198 -20.26 4.66 8.45
N VAL A 199 -20.86 5.11 9.53
CA VAL A 199 -20.29 6.14 10.39
C VAL A 199 -19.58 5.49 11.57
N SER A 200 -18.41 6.00 11.92
CA SER A 200 -17.69 5.68 13.15
C SER A 200 -17.16 6.97 13.77
N SER A 201 -17.07 7.04 15.10
CA SER A 201 -16.60 8.24 15.80
C SER A 201 -15.69 7.87 16.98
N GLY A 202 -14.71 8.72 17.24
CA GLY A 202 -13.72 8.52 18.31
C GLY A 202 -12.85 9.76 18.50
N SER A 203 -12.43 10.03 19.73
CA SER A 203 -11.67 11.24 20.10
C SER A 203 -12.28 12.55 19.53
N ASN A 204 -11.58 13.27 18.66
CA ASN A 204 -12.05 14.45 17.92
C ASN A 204 -12.39 14.16 16.43
N VAL A 205 -12.68 12.91 16.08
CA VAL A 205 -12.87 12.47 14.70
C VAL A 205 -14.26 11.83 14.50
N ILE A 206 -14.90 12.15 13.38
CA ILE A 206 -15.99 11.36 12.79
C ILE A 206 -15.48 10.85 11.44
N ALA A 207 -15.67 9.57 11.16
CA ALA A 207 -15.27 8.94 9.92
C ALA A 207 -16.49 8.32 9.23
N VAL A 208 -16.58 8.47 7.91
CA VAL A 208 -17.67 7.94 7.09
C VAL A 208 -17.06 7.08 5.99
N LEU A 209 -17.23 5.75 6.12
CA LEU A 209 -16.79 4.79 5.12
C LEU A 209 -17.86 4.65 4.05
N ALA A 210 -17.47 4.82 2.79
CA ALA A 210 -18.31 4.59 1.63
C ALA A 210 -18.13 3.16 1.10
N GLY A 211 -19.13 2.31 1.31
CA GLY A 211 -19.11 0.93 0.86
C GLY A 211 -18.46 -0.04 1.85
N GLY A 212 -17.79 -1.06 1.31
CA GLY A 212 -17.12 -2.11 2.08
C GLY A 212 -18.03 -3.20 2.62
N ASP A 213 -17.42 -4.33 2.98
CA ASP A 213 -18.06 -5.40 3.73
C ASP A 213 -18.09 -5.09 5.23
N ASP A 214 -18.78 -5.94 5.99
CA ASP A 214 -18.90 -5.78 7.44
C ASP A 214 -17.56 -5.96 8.17
N GLU A 215 -16.61 -6.72 7.61
CA GLU A 215 -15.32 -6.96 8.24
C GLU A 215 -14.43 -5.71 8.19
N VAL A 216 -14.29 -5.11 7.00
CA VAL A 216 -13.55 -3.84 6.83
C VAL A 216 -14.21 -2.74 7.65
N ALA A 217 -15.54 -2.65 7.62
CA ALA A 217 -16.27 -1.68 8.42
C ALA A 217 -16.01 -1.83 9.93
N ALA A 218 -15.99 -3.05 10.45
CA ALA A 218 -15.71 -3.31 11.86
C ALA A 218 -14.27 -2.93 12.24
N LYS A 219 -13.29 -3.22 11.37
CA LYS A 219 -11.89 -2.82 11.60
C LYS A 219 -11.73 -1.30 11.58
N VAL A 220 -12.38 -0.61 10.64
CA VAL A 220 -12.39 0.86 10.59
C VAL A 220 -13.02 1.41 11.87
N GLN A 221 -14.19 0.89 12.27
CA GLN A 221 -14.86 1.32 13.50
C GLN A 221 -13.96 1.16 14.72
N GLN A 222 -13.36 -0.02 14.89
CA GLN A 222 -12.44 -0.31 16.00
C GLN A 222 -11.23 0.63 16.00
N ALA A 223 -10.63 0.90 14.83
CA ALA A 223 -9.49 1.80 14.71
C ALA A 223 -9.86 3.24 15.11
N ILE A 224 -11.03 3.72 14.67
CA ILE A 224 -11.50 5.08 14.97
C ILE A 224 -11.90 5.21 16.45
N GLU A 225 -12.63 4.25 17.01
CA GLU A 225 -13.00 4.23 18.43
C GLU A 225 -11.79 4.11 19.36
N GLY A 226 -10.72 3.46 18.87
CA GLY A 226 -9.45 3.33 19.57
C GLY A 226 -8.56 4.58 19.56
N LEU A 227 -8.96 5.64 18.84
CA LEU A 227 -8.25 6.91 18.89
C LEU A 227 -8.40 7.51 20.29
N THR A 228 -7.27 7.73 20.95
CA THR A 228 -7.22 8.47 22.21
C THR A 228 -7.23 9.93 21.90
#